data_AF-A0A4V0YD92-F1
#
_entry.id   AF-A0A4V0YD92-F1
#
_cell.length_a   1.000
_cell.length_b   1.000
_cell.length_c   1.000
_cell.angle_alpha   90.00
_cell.angle_beta   90.00
_cell.angle_gamma   90.00
#
_symmetry.space_group_name_H-M   'P 1'
#
loop_
_entity.id
_entity.type
_entity.pdbx_description
1 polymer ?
#
loop_
_entity_poly.entity_id
_entity_poly.type
_entity_poly.pdbx_seq_one_letter_code
_entity_poly.pdbx_strand_id
1 'polypeptide(L)' 'MDDEDTSGVETAEGELLRLGLGAVRVCPHGDAALLAVPLEQLPLLADEPLRGAVVRAVRRAGFAHVGLDLEAR' A
#
# COMPACT_ATOMS: atom_id res chain seq x y z
N MET A 1 5.68 23.37 7.59
CA MET A 1 4.41 22.89 8.16
C MET A 1 4.12 21.66 7.33
N ASP A 2 4.79 20.56 7.65
CA ASP A 2 4.95 19.41 6.74
C ASP A 2 4.81 18.11 7.54
N ASP A 3 3.73 18.04 8.32
CA ASP A 3 3.30 16.83 9.05
C ASP A 3 2.16 16.09 8.31
N GLU A 4 1.79 16.54 7.10
CA GLU A 4 0.57 16.08 6.41
C GLU A 4 0.76 14.76 5.63
N ASP A 5 1.99 14.42 5.22
CA ASP A 5 2.27 13.23 4.40
C ASP A 5 2.38 11.91 5.20
N THR A 6 2.67 11.97 6.51
CA THR A 6 2.88 10.77 7.33
C THR A 6 1.58 10.06 7.69
N SER A 7 0.47 10.80 7.84
CA SER A 7 -0.80 10.23 8.31
C SER A 7 -1.41 9.23 7.34
N GLY A 8 -1.33 9.49 6.02
CA GLY A 8 -1.84 8.58 4.99
C GLY A 8 -1.02 7.30 4.90
N VAL A 9 0.31 7.40 5.04
CA VAL A 9 1.23 6.25 5.02
C VAL A 9 0.94 5.31 6.19
N GLU A 10 0.90 5.82 7.43
CA GLU A 10 0.64 5.01 8.62
C GLU A 10 -0.74 4.32 8.57
N THR A 11 -1.75 5.04 8.07
CA THR A 11 -3.11 4.49 7.90
C THR A 11 -3.11 3.36 6.88
N ALA A 12 -2.44 3.55 5.73
CA ALA A 12 -2.36 2.53 4.70
C ALA A 12 -1.60 1.28 5.19
N GLU A 13 -0.41 1.45 5.78
CA GLU A 13 0.38 0.33 6.31
C GLU A 13 -0.39 -0.46 7.38
N GLY A 14 -1.10 0.23 8.28
CA GLY A 14 -1.93 -0.41 9.30
C GLY A 14 -3.06 -1.26 8.73
N GLU A 15 -3.74 -0.78 7.68
CA GLU A 15 -4.79 -1.54 6.99
C GLU A 15 -4.21 -2.73 6.20
N LEU A 16 -3.08 -2.53 5.51
CA LEU A 16 -2.44 -3.60 4.74
C LEU A 16 -1.90 -4.72 5.64
N LEU A 17 -1.39 -4.37 6.82
CA LEU A 17 -1.00 -5.34 7.84
C LEU A 17 -2.18 -6.20 8.29
N ARG A 18 -3.37 -5.60 8.48
CA ARG A 18 -4.62 -6.32 8.83
C ARG A 18 -5.09 -7.26 7.72
N LEU A 19 -4.71 -6.99 6.47
CA LEU A 19 -4.96 -7.87 5.32
C LEU A 19 -3.95 -9.02 5.19
N GLY A 20 -2.94 -9.09 6.08
CA GLY A 20 -1.94 -10.16 6.11
C GLY A 20 -0.62 -9.82 5.40
N LEU A 21 -0.43 -8.57 4.96
CA LEU A 21 0.81 -8.12 4.32
C LEU A 21 1.81 -7.64 5.39
N GLY A 22 2.48 -8.59 6.04
CA GLY A 22 3.32 -8.31 7.22
C GLY A 22 4.62 -7.53 6.97
N ALA A 23 5.09 -7.45 5.73
CA ALA A 23 6.36 -6.79 5.36
C ALA A 23 6.16 -5.70 4.29
N VAL A 24 4.96 -5.11 4.24
CA VAL A 24 4.65 -4.04 3.30
C VAL A 24 5.16 -2.70 3.81
N ARG A 25 5.71 -1.90 2.90
CA ARG A 25 5.95 -0.46 3.11
C ARG A 25 5.14 0.33 2.10
N VAL A 26 4.66 1.50 2.52
CA VAL A 26 3.94 2.43 1.64
C VAL A 26 4.86 3.60 1.31
N CYS A 27 5.23 3.70 0.05
CA CYS A 27 6.06 4.77 -0.49
C CYS A 27 5.18 5.80 -1.21
N PRO A 28 4.93 6.98 -0.63
CA PRO A 28 4.10 8.00 -1.25
C PRO A 28 4.80 8.59 -2.49
N HIS A 29 4.04 8.79 -3.56
CA HIS A 29 4.52 9.36 -4.82
C HIS A 29 3.43 10.26 -5.44
N GLY A 30 3.37 11.50 -5.00
CA GLY A 30 2.29 12.42 -5.39
C GLY A 30 0.95 11.93 -4.84
N ASP A 31 0.01 11.65 -5.73
CA ASP A 31 -1.31 11.10 -5.39
C ASP A 31 -1.36 9.56 -5.38
N ALA A 32 -0.23 8.91 -5.63
CA ALA A 32 -0.10 7.46 -5.67
C ALA A 32 0.64 6.92 -4.43
N ALA A 33 0.28 5.71 -4.02
CA ALA A 33 1.05 4.91 -3.07
C ALA A 33 1.69 3.73 -3.81
N LEU A 34 3.02 3.64 -3.76
CA LEU A 34 3.77 2.46 -4.22
C LEU A 34 3.96 1.52 -3.04
N LEU A 35 3.51 0.27 -3.19
CA LEU A 35 3.68 -0.77 -2.18
C LEU A 35 4.99 -1.51 -2.44
N ALA A 36 5.94 -1.41 -1.53
CA ALA A 36 7.11 -2.27 -1.50
C ALA A 36 6.79 -3.51 -0.65
N VAL A 37 6.83 -4.68 -1.29
CA VAL A 37 6.53 -5.98 -0.67
C VAL A 37 7.58 -7.00 -1.07
N PRO A 38 7.77 -8.08 -0.29
CA PRO A 38 8.53 -9.23 -0.74
C PRO A 38 7.99 -9.78 -2.08
N LEU A 39 8.89 -10.16 -2.98
CA LEU A 39 8.52 -10.63 -4.33
C LEU A 39 7.58 -11.85 -4.29
N GLU A 40 7.68 -12.66 -3.24
CA GLU A 40 6.83 -13.84 -3.01
C GLU A 40 5.36 -13.47 -2.77
N GLN A 41 5.08 -12.22 -2.38
CA GLN A 41 3.72 -11.71 -2.14
C GLN A 41 3.09 -11.06 -3.39
N LEU A 42 3.86 -10.82 -4.45
CA LEU A 42 3.33 -10.21 -5.68
C LEU A 42 2.17 -11.01 -6.32
N PRO A 43 2.21 -12.34 -6.43
CA PRO A 43 1.09 -13.11 -6.98
C PRO A 43 -0.18 -12.95 -6.15
N LEU A 44 -0.04 -12.96 -4.82
CA LEU A 44 -1.15 -12.82 -3.88
C LEU A 44 -1.84 -11.44 -4.03
N LEU A 45 -1.08 -10.38 -4.32
CA LEU A 45 -1.61 -9.03 -4.55
C LEU A 45 -2.33 -8.88 -5.89
N ALA A 46 -2.05 -9.76 -6.86
CA ALA A 46 -2.78 -9.80 -8.12
C ALA A 46 -4.12 -10.53 -8.00
N ASP A 47 -4.26 -11.42 -7.01
CA ASP A 47 -5.42 -12.27 -6.82
C ASP A 47 -6.58 -11.55 -6.11
N GLU A 48 -7.80 -11.88 -6.52
CA GLU A 48 -9.01 -11.47 -5.80
C GLU A 48 -9.34 -12.48 -4.68
N PRO A 49 -9.94 -12.05 -3.55
CA PRO A 49 -10.46 -10.70 -3.28
C PRO A 49 -9.42 -9.71 -2.70
N LEU A 50 -8.17 -10.13 -2.52
CA LEU A 50 -7.16 -9.34 -1.83
C LEU A 50 -6.83 -8.05 -2.60
N ARG A 51 -6.62 -8.15 -3.92
CA ARG A 51 -6.34 -6.98 -4.77
C ARG A 51 -7.37 -5.87 -4.56
N GLY A 52 -8.66 -6.21 -4.60
CA GLY A 52 -9.73 -5.24 -4.36
C GLY A 52 -9.72 -4.66 -2.94
N ALA A 53 -9.36 -5.46 -1.92
CA ALA A 53 -9.23 -4.99 -0.54
C ALA A 53 -8.08 -3.99 -0.38
N VAL A 54 -6.93 -4.27 -0.97
CA VAL A 54 -5.74 -3.40 -0.99
C VAL A 54 -6.07 -2.05 -1.63
N VAL A 55 -6.68 -2.05 -2.82
CA VAL A 55 -7.08 -0.80 -3.51
C VAL A 55 -8.00 0.04 -2.63
N ARG A 56 -8.97 -0.58 -1.95
CA ARG A 56 -9.90 0.14 -1.06
C ARG A 56 -9.21 0.70 0.18
N ALA A 57 -8.29 -0.05 0.79
CA ALA A 57 -7.53 0.39 1.95
C ALA A 57 -6.69 1.63 1.61
N VAL A 58 -5.93 1.57 0.53
CA VAL A 58 -5.06 2.67 0.07
C VAL A 58 -5.88 3.92 -0.30
N ARG A 59 -7.04 3.75 -0.95
CA ARG A 59 -7.94 4.88 -1.23
C ARG A 59 -8.54 5.53 0.00
N ARG A 60 -8.88 4.74 1.02
CA ARG A 60 -9.37 5.27 2.31
C ARG A 60 -8.29 6.03 3.07
N ALA A 61 -7.02 5.69 2.84
CA ALA A 61 -5.87 6.37 3.40
C ALA A 61 -5.52 7.68 2.68
N GLY A 62 -6.21 8.02 1.58
CA GLY A 62 -6.08 9.32 0.90
C GLY A 62 -5.41 9.28 -0.46
N PHE A 63 -4.86 8.14 -0.91
CA PHE A 63 -4.21 8.03 -2.21
C PHE A 63 -5.23 7.75 -3.33
N ALA A 64 -5.09 8.44 -4.46
CA ALA A 64 -5.93 8.22 -5.65
C ALA A 64 -5.58 6.88 -6.35
N HIS A 65 -4.29 6.54 -6.34
CA HIS A 65 -3.71 5.42 -7.06
C HIS A 65 -2.88 4.51 -6.17
N VAL A 66 -2.80 3.23 -6.53
CA VAL A 66 -1.93 2.25 -5.89
C VAL A 66 -1.09 1.55 -6.96
N GLY A 67 0.20 1.41 -6.72
CA GLY A 67 1.14 0.68 -7.56
C GLY A 67 1.98 -0.29 -6.73
N LEU A 68 2.74 -1.15 -7.41
CA LEU A 68 3.71 -2.04 -6.79
C LEU A 68 5.12 -1.57 -7.13
N ASP A 69 5.99 -1.52 -6.13
CA ASP A 69 7.42 -1.42 -6.37
C ASP A 69 7.96 -2.81 -6.71
N LEU A 70 8.40 -2.98 -7.96
CA LEU A 70 8.95 -4.24 -8.45
C LEU A 70 10.40 -4.47 -8.02
N GLU A 71 11.07 -3.44 -7.51
CA GLU A 71 12.42 -3.52 -6.92
C GLU A 71 12.39 -3.77 -5.40
N ALA A 72 11.22 -3.63 -4.76
CA ALA A 72 11.02 -3.76 -3.31
C ALA A 72 11.98 -2.89 -2.47
N ARG A 73 12.12 -1.60 -2.83
CA ARG A 73 12.99 -0.64 -2.13
C ARG A 73 12.49 -0.26 -0.73
#